data_AF-A0A7V5N240-F1
#
_entry.id   AF-A0A7V5N240-F1
#
_cell.length_a   1.000
_cell.length_b   1.000
_cell.length_c   1.000
_cell.angle_alpha   90.00
_cell.angle_beta   90.00
_cell.angle_gamma   90.00
#
_symmetry.space_group_name_H-M   'P 1'
#
loop_
_entity.id
_entity.type
_entity.pdbx_description
1 polymer ?
#
loop_
_entity_poly.entity_id
_entity_poly.type
_entity_poly.pdbx_seq_one_letter_code
_entity_poly.pdbx_strand_id
1 'polypeptide(L)'
;MQGNPAGRPQGCPLREGQGASGGGGDEASGPRGRGLDPWGRGCLEAWGGAHREAGARRPAQGGHGVISPFAQGFTRKEHWPLEELPELFPGRVRFQVQMKNLTTFRVGGPADALVEPGSVQEVARLIQWCRQHGVPWLPVGRGSNLLVRDGGIRGVVLRMGSAMGDWRAEQKDDLVRVWVQAGCAVSRLLREAVRRGWDGLCFLAGIPGHLGGAVAMNAGTSQGAMEGIVEALQWVDPLGGLVTCQRRDLLFGYRSLQFPEGSVIEEVTLRLRPGHSTEVREALRAQMLRRRAAQPLGAPSAGSIFRNPPGDFAGRFIERAGLKGLTWGGAMVSERHANFILNRGWAKASDVLGLMEHIQMRVAQHSGVHLEPEVRVVGEDG
;
A
#
# COMPACT_ATOMS: atom_id res chain seq x y z
N MET A 1 -2.26 -38.89 60.64
CA MET A 1 -2.84 -39.94 59.77
C MET A 1 -3.30 -39.30 58.47
N GLN A 2 -2.59 -39.63 57.38
CA GLN A 2 -3.10 -39.95 56.03
C GLN A 2 -4.16 -39.01 55.41
N GLY A 3 -4.05 -38.47 54.19
CA GLY A 3 -3.17 -38.67 53.05
C GLY A 3 -3.82 -37.95 51.85
N ASN A 4 -3.00 -37.34 50.99
CA ASN A 4 -3.35 -36.78 49.67
C ASN A 4 -3.64 -37.95 48.68
N PRO A 5 -3.91 -37.81 47.34
CA PRO A 5 -4.16 -36.64 46.48
C PRO A 5 -5.15 -36.84 45.29
N ALA A 6 -5.29 -35.77 44.48
CA ALA A 6 -5.36 -35.73 43.00
C ALA A 6 -6.66 -36.07 42.22
N GLY A 7 -6.99 -35.16 41.29
CA GLY A 7 -7.88 -35.40 40.16
C GLY A 7 -7.80 -34.29 39.11
N ARG A 8 -6.98 -34.48 38.06
CA ARG A 8 -7.02 -33.74 36.79
C ARG A 8 -8.16 -34.29 35.90
N PRO A 9 -8.65 -33.51 34.93
CA PRO A 9 -9.00 -34.03 33.61
C PRO A 9 -8.17 -33.29 32.53
N GLN A 10 -7.28 -33.92 31.73
CA GLN A 10 -7.55 -34.74 30.52
C GLN A 10 -8.72 -34.14 29.70
N GLY A 11 -8.52 -33.51 28.53
CA GLY A 11 -7.74 -33.95 27.37
C GLY A 11 -8.66 -34.76 26.46
N CYS A 12 -9.25 -34.14 25.43
CA CYS A 12 -10.11 -34.80 24.44
C CYS A 12 -9.58 -34.54 23.02
N PRO A 13 -9.64 -35.52 22.09
CA PRO A 13 -8.55 -35.80 21.15
C PRO A 13 -8.84 -35.42 19.69
N LEU A 14 -7.75 -35.31 18.94
CA LEU A 14 -7.68 -35.32 17.47
C LEU A 14 -8.23 -36.65 16.93
N ARG A 15 -9.06 -36.59 15.88
CA ARG A 15 -9.39 -37.74 15.04
C ARG A 15 -8.80 -37.56 13.66
N GLU A 16 -7.80 -38.37 13.37
CA GLU A 16 -7.41 -38.79 12.03
C GLU A 16 -8.35 -39.91 11.55
N GLY A 17 -8.63 -39.96 10.26
CA GLY A 17 -9.28 -41.07 9.57
C GLY A 17 -8.80 -41.11 8.13
N GLN A 18 -7.97 -42.11 7.81
CA GLN A 18 -7.46 -42.43 6.48
C GLN A 18 -8.34 -43.48 5.77
N GLY A 19 -8.25 -43.48 4.43
CA GLY A 19 -8.39 -44.64 3.52
C GLY A 19 -9.79 -44.86 2.94
N ALA A 20 -9.99 -45.29 1.69
CA ALA A 20 -9.09 -45.71 0.60
C ALA A 20 -9.86 -45.69 -0.75
N SER A 21 -9.23 -45.31 -1.87
CA SER A 21 -8.73 -46.14 -3.00
C SER A 21 -9.72 -46.50 -4.15
N GLY A 22 -9.23 -46.31 -5.39
CA GLY A 22 -9.75 -46.83 -6.67
C GLY A 22 -10.31 -45.72 -7.57
N GLY A 23 -9.90 -45.48 -8.82
CA GLY A 23 -9.07 -46.17 -9.80
C GLY A 23 -9.63 -45.82 -11.20
N GLY A 24 -8.78 -45.61 -12.20
CA GLY A 24 -9.18 -45.49 -13.62
C GLY A 24 -9.08 -44.08 -14.22
N GLY A 25 -8.23 -43.95 -15.24
CA GLY A 25 -8.01 -42.71 -15.98
C GLY A 25 -9.07 -42.41 -17.03
N ASP A 26 -9.05 -41.18 -17.53
CA ASP A 26 -9.32 -40.87 -18.94
C ASP A 26 -8.84 -39.45 -19.27
N GLU A 27 -8.36 -39.33 -20.50
CA GLU A 27 -7.83 -38.14 -21.14
C GLU A 27 -8.90 -37.06 -21.40
N ALA A 28 -8.39 -35.85 -21.67
CA ALA A 28 -8.98 -34.85 -22.55
C ALA A 28 -10.33 -34.23 -22.15
N SER A 29 -10.27 -33.02 -21.57
CA SER A 29 -10.72 -31.77 -22.21
C SER A 29 -10.97 -30.67 -21.16
N GLY A 30 -10.00 -29.77 -21.02
CA GLY A 30 -10.16 -28.56 -20.21
C GLY A 30 -11.21 -27.63 -20.84
N PRO A 31 -12.16 -27.08 -20.07
CA PRO A 31 -13.01 -26.02 -20.60
C PRO A 31 -12.16 -24.75 -20.72
N ARG A 32 -11.99 -24.35 -21.98
CA ARG A 32 -11.39 -23.10 -22.46
C ARG A 32 -11.76 -21.93 -21.55
N GLY A 33 -10.72 -21.21 -21.11
CA GLY A 33 -10.83 -20.02 -20.29
C GLY A 33 -11.76 -19.00 -20.93
N ARG A 34 -12.84 -18.66 -20.21
CA ARG A 34 -13.47 -17.36 -20.36
C ARG A 34 -12.52 -16.35 -19.75
N GLY A 35 -12.06 -15.40 -20.56
CA GLY A 35 -11.24 -14.28 -20.10
C GLY A 35 -11.87 -13.65 -18.88
N LEU A 36 -11.16 -13.72 -17.76
CA LEU A 36 -11.51 -13.02 -16.55
C LEU A 36 -11.21 -11.55 -16.83
N ASP A 37 -12.28 -10.77 -16.91
CA ASP A 37 -12.23 -9.33 -16.77
C ASP A 37 -11.45 -9.01 -15.48
N PRO A 38 -10.30 -8.31 -15.56
CA PRO A 38 -9.45 -8.05 -14.40
C PRO A 38 -10.12 -7.08 -13.40
N TRP A 39 -11.30 -6.56 -13.71
CA TRP A 39 -12.05 -5.67 -12.86
C TRP A 39 -13.33 -6.37 -12.38
N GLY A 40 -13.63 -6.26 -11.09
CA GLY A 40 -14.93 -6.73 -10.58
C GLY A 40 -16.06 -6.02 -11.33
N ARG A 41 -17.05 -6.77 -11.84
CA ARG A 41 -18.17 -6.22 -12.65
C ARG A 41 -18.78 -4.95 -12.05
N GLY A 42 -18.95 -4.88 -10.74
CA GLY A 42 -19.48 -3.70 -10.04
C GLY A 42 -18.58 -2.46 -10.09
N CYS A 43 -17.25 -2.61 -10.05
CA CYS A 43 -16.32 -1.46 -10.20
C CYS A 43 -16.31 -0.90 -11.62
N LEU A 44 -16.38 -1.77 -12.65
CA LEU A 44 -16.50 -1.31 -14.04
C LEU A 44 -17.85 -0.69 -14.34
N GLU A 45 -18.93 -1.21 -13.75
CA GLU A 45 -20.26 -0.64 -13.89
C GLU A 45 -20.35 0.72 -13.18
N ALA A 46 -19.74 0.88 -12.01
CA ALA A 46 -19.64 2.16 -11.32
C ALA A 46 -18.81 3.17 -12.13
N TRP A 47 -17.63 2.76 -12.63
CA TRP A 47 -16.76 3.59 -13.46
C TRP A 47 -17.43 3.94 -14.81
N GLY A 48 -17.94 2.95 -15.53
CA GLY A 48 -18.65 3.13 -16.80
C GLY A 48 -20.04 3.75 -16.65
N GLY A 49 -20.61 3.78 -15.45
CA GLY A 49 -21.86 4.46 -15.11
C GLY A 49 -21.64 5.94 -14.84
N ALA A 50 -20.64 6.29 -14.01
CA ALA A 50 -20.23 7.66 -13.72
C ALA A 50 -19.89 8.45 -15.00
N HIS A 51 -19.31 7.80 -16.01
CA HIS A 51 -19.00 8.43 -17.29
C HIS A 51 -20.15 8.45 -18.31
N ARG A 52 -21.22 7.65 -18.11
CA ARG A 52 -22.42 7.67 -18.96
C ARG A 52 -23.31 8.89 -18.66
N GLU A 53 -23.38 9.32 -17.41
CA GLU A 53 -24.09 10.55 -17.02
C GLU A 53 -23.34 11.83 -17.45
N ALA A 54 -22.01 11.74 -17.65
CA ALA A 54 -21.16 12.86 -18.07
C ALA A 54 -21.02 13.03 -19.61
N GLY A 55 -21.85 12.36 -20.42
CA GLY A 55 -21.90 12.57 -21.88
C GLY A 55 -20.71 12.05 -22.68
N ALA A 56 -19.85 11.19 -22.12
CA ALA A 56 -18.73 10.60 -22.85
C ALA A 56 -19.17 9.36 -23.64
N ARG A 57 -19.02 9.38 -24.97
CA ARG A 57 -19.29 8.24 -25.86
C ARG A 57 -18.45 7.02 -25.45
N ARG A 58 -19.05 5.83 -25.42
CA ARG A 58 -18.39 4.54 -25.18
C ARG A 58 -17.11 4.41 -26.03
N PRO A 59 -15.95 4.03 -25.45
CA PRO A 59 -14.85 3.58 -26.28
C PRO A 59 -15.22 2.25 -26.93
N ALA A 60 -14.89 2.12 -28.22
CA ALA A 60 -15.11 0.91 -28.99
C ALA A 60 -14.35 -0.28 -28.37
N GLN A 61 -14.97 -1.46 -28.43
CA GLN A 61 -14.33 -2.72 -28.07
C GLN A 61 -13.12 -2.96 -29.00
N GLY A 62 -11.94 -2.64 -28.50
CA GLY A 62 -10.66 -2.96 -29.12
C GLY A 62 -9.72 -3.40 -28.02
N GLY A 63 -9.15 -4.60 -28.16
CA GLY A 63 -8.19 -5.15 -27.22
C GLY A 63 -6.98 -4.24 -27.12
N HIS A 64 -6.89 -3.48 -26.04
CA HIS A 64 -5.69 -2.76 -25.65
C HIS A 64 -5.26 -3.33 -24.31
N GLY A 65 -4.16 -4.10 -24.33
CA GLY A 65 -3.32 -4.19 -23.14
C GLY A 65 -2.98 -2.77 -22.72
N VAL A 66 -3.45 -2.37 -21.54
CA VAL A 66 -3.10 -1.08 -20.96
C VAL A 66 -1.63 -1.16 -20.59
N ILE A 67 -0.79 -0.64 -21.50
CA ILE A 67 0.62 -0.42 -21.27
C ILE A 67 0.72 0.60 -20.12
N SER A 68 1.38 0.21 -19.03
CA SER A 68 1.58 1.08 -17.88
C SER A 68 2.28 2.38 -18.32
N PRO A 69 1.75 3.56 -17.96
CA PRO A 69 2.43 4.83 -18.18
C PRO A 69 3.70 4.96 -17.33
N PHE A 70 3.99 4.04 -16.41
CA PHE A 70 5.22 4.03 -15.60
C PHE A 70 6.27 3.02 -16.10
N ALA A 71 5.97 2.24 -17.14
CA ALA A 71 6.85 1.16 -17.62
C ALA A 71 7.52 1.42 -18.98
N GLN A 72 7.13 2.46 -19.72
CA GLN A 72 7.79 2.83 -20.98
C GLN A 72 8.01 4.33 -21.08
N GLY A 73 9.23 4.70 -21.46
CA GLY A 73 9.71 6.08 -21.53
C GLY A 73 8.74 6.99 -22.26
N PHE A 74 8.31 8.04 -21.55
CA PHE A 74 7.59 9.14 -22.14
C PHE A 74 8.47 9.79 -23.23
N THR A 75 7.93 9.94 -24.42
CA THR A 75 8.45 10.92 -25.38
C THR A 75 8.33 12.29 -24.71
N ARG A 76 9.47 12.87 -24.31
CA ARG A 76 9.55 14.20 -23.70
C ARG A 76 8.74 15.19 -24.54
N LYS A 77 7.60 15.67 -24.04
CA LYS A 77 7.22 17.05 -24.33
C LYS A 77 8.29 17.90 -23.68
N GLU A 78 8.98 18.72 -24.45
CA GLU A 78 10.16 19.45 -23.97
C GLU A 78 9.82 20.44 -22.86
N HIS A 79 8.57 20.92 -22.75
CA HIS A 79 8.10 21.75 -21.64
C HIS A 79 6.62 21.46 -21.32
N TRP A 80 6.33 21.14 -20.06
CA TRP A 80 4.97 21.19 -19.49
C TRP A 80 4.76 22.56 -18.83
N PRO A 81 3.54 23.14 -18.89
CA PRO A 81 3.26 24.47 -18.33
C PRO A 81 3.09 24.44 -16.81
N LEU A 82 4.05 23.87 -16.07
CA LEU A 82 3.97 23.70 -14.62
C LEU A 82 3.89 25.04 -13.87
N GLU A 83 4.31 26.13 -14.50
CA GLU A 83 4.22 27.51 -14.03
C GLU A 83 2.78 28.01 -13.82
N GLU A 84 1.76 27.36 -14.41
CA GLU A 84 0.34 27.67 -14.18
C GLU A 84 -0.16 27.14 -12.83
N LEU A 85 0.48 26.11 -12.27
CA LEU A 85 0.01 25.42 -11.07
C LEU A 85 -0.16 26.35 -9.85
N PRO A 86 0.71 27.33 -9.56
CA PRO A 86 0.54 28.22 -8.42
C PRO A 86 -0.71 29.10 -8.50
N GLU A 87 -1.16 29.47 -9.70
CA GLU A 87 -2.41 30.22 -9.90
C GLU A 87 -3.62 29.32 -9.65
N LEU A 88 -3.55 28.06 -10.09
CA LEU A 88 -4.61 27.07 -9.92
C LEU A 88 -4.73 26.53 -8.49
N PHE A 89 -3.61 26.46 -7.77
CA PHE A 89 -3.49 25.94 -6.41
C PHE A 89 -2.66 26.86 -5.50
N PRO A 90 -3.15 28.07 -5.17
CA PRO A 90 -2.38 29.06 -4.42
C PRO A 90 -1.88 28.53 -3.08
N GLY A 91 -0.57 28.67 -2.83
CA GLY A 91 0.07 28.23 -1.59
C GLY A 91 0.17 26.71 -1.40
N ARG A 92 -0.19 25.89 -2.40
CA ARG A 92 -0.16 24.42 -2.35
C ARG A 92 0.87 23.80 -3.30
N VAL A 93 1.65 24.60 -4.02
CA VAL A 93 2.60 24.16 -5.04
C VAL A 93 4.03 24.43 -4.61
N ARG A 94 4.92 23.46 -4.84
CA ARG A 94 6.36 23.59 -4.64
C ARG A 94 7.10 22.94 -5.81
N PHE A 95 8.09 23.64 -6.36
CA PHE A 95 8.89 23.12 -7.48
C PHE A 95 10.22 22.52 -7.02
N GLN A 96 10.77 21.60 -7.82
CA GLN A 96 12.08 20.97 -7.62
C GLN A 96 12.28 20.40 -6.20
N VAL A 97 11.23 19.79 -5.65
CA VAL A 97 11.23 19.29 -4.28
C VAL A 97 12.03 17.99 -4.20
N GLN A 98 13.03 17.97 -3.33
CA GLN A 98 13.84 16.79 -3.06
C GLN A 98 13.01 15.67 -2.41
N MET A 99 12.78 14.57 -3.13
CA MET A 99 11.92 13.48 -2.65
C MET A 99 12.49 12.75 -1.43
N LYS A 100 13.81 12.79 -1.20
CA LYS A 100 14.42 12.34 0.07
C LYS A 100 13.85 13.01 1.32
N ASN A 101 13.27 14.20 1.20
CA ASN A 101 12.63 14.90 2.33
C ASN A 101 11.17 14.46 2.55
N LEU A 102 10.59 13.72 1.61
CA LEU A 102 9.18 13.31 1.60
C LEU A 102 8.98 11.78 1.71
N THR A 103 10.04 10.99 1.60
CA THR A 103 10.01 9.53 1.77
C THR A 103 10.56 9.11 3.13
N THR A 104 10.06 8.02 3.71
CA THR A 104 10.64 7.50 4.97
C THR A 104 12.00 6.85 4.76
N PHE A 105 12.31 6.41 3.53
CA PHE A 105 13.63 5.91 3.16
C PHE A 105 14.69 7.02 3.16
N ARG A 106 14.26 8.28 3.01
CA ARG A 106 15.16 9.45 2.91
C ARG A 106 16.15 9.37 1.74
N VAL A 107 15.66 8.84 0.62
CA VAL A 107 16.37 8.82 -0.67
C VAL A 107 15.42 9.35 -1.76
N GLY A 108 16.00 9.79 -2.88
CA GLY A 108 15.27 10.24 -4.05
C GLY A 108 15.58 11.67 -4.47
N GLY A 109 15.67 11.85 -5.79
CA GLY A 109 15.95 13.10 -6.48
C GLY A 109 14.80 14.12 -6.49
N PRO A 110 14.91 15.18 -7.31
CA PRO A 110 13.92 16.24 -7.38
C PRO A 110 12.63 15.82 -8.11
N ALA A 111 11.48 16.15 -7.54
CA ALA A 111 10.21 16.17 -8.25
C ALA A 111 10.00 17.53 -8.92
N ASP A 112 9.57 17.55 -10.18
CA ASP A 112 9.35 18.80 -10.92
C ASP A 112 8.38 19.74 -10.23
N ALA A 113 7.17 19.24 -9.93
CA ALA A 113 6.19 19.93 -9.11
C ALA A 113 5.61 18.98 -8.06
N LEU A 114 5.43 19.49 -6.84
CA LEU A 114 4.64 18.88 -5.79
C LEU A 114 3.42 19.75 -5.56
N VAL A 115 2.24 19.14 -5.61
CA VAL A 115 0.96 19.81 -5.31
C VAL A 115 0.29 19.09 -4.16
N GLU A 116 -0.18 19.83 -3.15
CA GLU A 116 -0.88 19.32 -1.98
C GLU A 116 -2.35 19.81 -1.97
N PRO A 117 -3.27 19.15 -2.69
CA PRO A 117 -4.69 19.51 -2.69
C PRO A 117 -5.30 19.52 -1.29
N GLY A 118 -6.24 20.43 -1.06
CA GLY A 118 -7.01 20.57 0.18
C GLY A 118 -8.48 20.15 0.07
N SER A 119 -8.93 19.70 -1.10
CA SER A 119 -10.29 19.20 -1.31
C SER A 119 -10.36 18.18 -2.45
N VAL A 120 -11.44 17.40 -2.49
CA VAL A 120 -11.73 16.46 -3.59
C VAL A 120 -11.83 17.20 -4.93
N GLN A 121 -12.39 18.41 -4.92
CA GLN A 121 -12.52 19.26 -6.10
C GLN A 121 -11.15 19.71 -6.63
N GLU A 122 -10.20 20.03 -5.74
CA GLU A 122 -8.83 20.34 -6.14
C GLU A 122 -8.10 19.12 -6.69
N VAL A 123 -8.30 17.93 -6.12
CA VAL A 123 -7.75 16.68 -6.69
C VAL A 123 -8.27 16.45 -8.11
N ALA A 124 -9.58 16.53 -8.31
CA ALA A 124 -10.21 16.39 -9.62
C ALA A 124 -9.70 17.43 -10.62
N ARG A 125 -9.61 18.70 -10.21
CA ARG A 125 -9.07 19.78 -11.03
C ARG A 125 -7.63 19.51 -11.44
N LEU A 126 -6.79 19.03 -10.51
CA LEU A 126 -5.38 18.74 -10.81
C LEU A 126 -5.23 17.57 -11.79
N ILE A 127 -5.98 16.49 -11.60
CA ILE A 127 -5.99 15.35 -12.53
C ILE A 127 -6.45 15.79 -13.92
N GLN A 128 -7.52 16.58 -14.00
CA GLN A 128 -8.01 17.12 -15.27
C GLN A 128 -6.98 18.01 -15.96
N TRP A 129 -6.34 18.92 -15.21
CA TRP A 129 -5.29 19.80 -15.74
C TRP A 129 -4.08 18.99 -16.25
N CYS A 130 -3.62 18.01 -15.47
CA CYS A 130 -2.53 17.12 -15.87
C CYS A 130 -2.87 16.37 -17.16
N ARG A 131 -4.09 15.83 -17.26
CA ARG A 131 -4.57 15.14 -18.45
C ARG A 131 -4.67 16.05 -19.66
N GLN A 132 -5.21 17.26 -19.51
CA GLN A 132 -5.33 18.25 -20.59
C GLN A 132 -3.96 18.60 -21.20
N HIS A 133 -2.93 18.74 -20.36
CA HIS A 133 -1.59 19.13 -20.80
C HIS A 133 -0.68 17.94 -21.14
N GLY A 134 -1.10 16.71 -20.79
CA GLY A 134 -0.30 15.50 -20.96
C GLY A 134 0.86 15.43 -19.96
N VAL A 135 0.64 15.92 -18.74
CA VAL A 135 1.59 15.87 -17.62
C VAL A 135 1.33 14.59 -16.83
N PRO A 136 2.32 13.72 -16.62
CA PRO A 136 2.16 12.57 -15.75
C PRO A 136 2.04 13.02 -14.29
N TRP A 137 1.27 12.29 -13.50
CA TRP A 137 1.18 12.53 -12.07
C TRP A 137 1.37 11.25 -11.25
N LEU A 138 1.91 11.42 -10.05
CA LEU A 138 2.08 10.34 -9.07
C LEU A 138 1.34 10.69 -7.76
N PRO A 139 0.28 9.95 -7.41
CA PRO A 139 -0.34 10.06 -6.09
C PRO A 139 0.60 9.56 -4.99
N VAL A 140 0.86 10.39 -3.97
CA VAL A 140 1.76 10.07 -2.85
C VAL A 140 1.12 10.44 -1.52
N GLY A 141 1.19 9.52 -0.55
CA GLY A 141 0.89 9.82 0.85
C GLY A 141 2.12 10.34 1.61
N ARG A 142 2.55 9.57 2.60
CA ARG A 142 3.78 9.84 3.38
C ARG A 142 5.07 9.30 2.70
N GLY A 143 4.97 8.73 1.51
CA GLY A 143 6.13 8.11 0.83
C GLY A 143 6.78 6.97 1.61
N SER A 144 6.01 6.22 2.41
CA SER A 144 6.56 5.19 3.30
C SER A 144 6.84 3.84 2.65
N ASN A 145 6.38 3.64 1.42
CA ASN A 145 6.66 2.47 0.59
C ASN A 145 7.23 2.86 -0.79
N LEU A 146 7.90 4.01 -0.88
CA LEU A 146 8.49 4.51 -2.13
C LEU A 146 10.02 4.48 -2.05
N LEU A 147 10.63 4.00 -3.13
CA LEU A 147 12.04 4.17 -3.46
C LEU A 147 12.10 5.06 -4.71
N VAL A 148 12.25 6.36 -4.50
CA VAL A 148 12.35 7.32 -5.61
C VAL A 148 13.79 7.31 -6.12
N ARG A 149 13.98 7.15 -7.43
CA ARG A 149 15.30 7.15 -8.08
C ARG A 149 16.01 8.49 -7.95
N ASP A 150 17.32 8.48 -8.20
CA ASP A 150 18.19 9.65 -8.00
C ASP A 150 17.91 10.78 -9.01
N GLY A 151 17.41 10.46 -10.22
CA GLY A 151 16.95 11.45 -11.20
C GLY A 151 15.62 12.13 -10.83
N GLY A 152 14.93 11.60 -9.81
CA GLY A 152 13.71 12.18 -9.27
C GLY A 152 12.46 11.88 -10.11
N ILE A 153 11.42 12.71 -9.98
CA ILE A 153 10.10 12.47 -10.60
C ILE A 153 9.80 13.58 -11.58
N ARG A 154 9.44 13.19 -12.81
CA ARG A 154 8.98 14.11 -13.85
C ARG A 154 7.47 14.36 -13.71
N GLY A 155 7.03 15.59 -13.96
CA GLY A 155 5.63 15.99 -13.87
C GLY A 155 5.18 16.33 -12.45
N VAL A 156 3.99 15.87 -12.04
CA VAL A 156 3.36 16.29 -10.78
C VAL A 156 3.35 15.17 -9.73
N VAL A 157 3.94 15.41 -8.57
CA VAL A 157 3.66 14.63 -7.37
C VAL A 157 2.40 15.19 -6.70
N LEU A 158 1.31 14.44 -6.74
CA LEU A 158 0.04 14.79 -6.08
C LEU A 158 0.06 14.21 -4.68
N ARG A 159 0.22 15.06 -3.67
CA ARG A 159 0.40 14.61 -2.29
C ARG A 159 -0.85 14.78 -1.44
N MET A 160 -1.40 13.66 -1.00
CA MET A 160 -2.50 13.62 -0.03
C MET A 160 -1.97 13.92 1.37
N GLY A 161 -2.04 15.20 1.74
CA GLY A 161 -1.55 15.75 3.00
C GLY A 161 -2.61 15.89 4.09
N SER A 162 -2.27 16.61 5.17
CA SER A 162 -3.14 16.79 6.34
C SER A 162 -4.42 17.59 6.05
N ALA A 163 -4.44 18.41 4.98
CA ALA A 163 -5.64 19.11 4.53
C ALA A 163 -6.73 18.14 4.03
N MET A 164 -6.32 16.95 3.57
CA MET A 164 -7.18 15.83 3.23
C MET A 164 -7.12 14.76 4.32
N GLY A 165 -7.07 15.20 5.59
CA GLY A 165 -6.80 14.34 6.74
C GLY A 165 -7.90 14.30 7.79
N ASP A 166 -9.08 14.81 7.47
CA ASP A 166 -10.23 14.83 8.36
C ASP A 166 -10.99 13.50 8.37
N TRP A 167 -11.90 13.39 9.33
CA TRP A 167 -12.71 12.21 9.52
C TRP A 167 -14.00 12.55 10.26
N ARG A 168 -15.00 11.68 10.12
CA ARG A 168 -16.24 11.68 10.90
C ARG A 168 -16.54 10.24 11.32
N ALA A 169 -17.32 10.08 12.37
CA ALA A 169 -17.70 8.76 12.86
C ALA A 169 -19.11 8.74 13.41
N GLU A 170 -19.76 7.60 13.23
CA GLU A 170 -21.04 7.27 13.80
C GLU A 170 -20.90 5.95 14.55
N GLN A 171 -21.48 5.88 15.74
CA GLN A 171 -21.55 4.65 16.52
C GLN A 171 -23.00 4.32 16.77
N LYS A 172 -23.40 3.11 16.41
CA LYS A 172 -24.73 2.57 16.65
C LYS A 172 -24.58 1.12 17.09
N ASP A 173 -25.08 0.81 18.29
CA ASP A 173 -24.99 -0.52 18.89
C ASP A 173 -23.53 -1.02 18.88
N ASP A 174 -23.29 -2.21 18.32
CA ASP A 174 -21.98 -2.86 18.22
C ASP A 174 -21.17 -2.47 16.96
N LEU A 175 -21.54 -1.40 16.28
CA LEU A 175 -20.89 -0.93 15.07
C LEU A 175 -20.39 0.51 15.22
N VAL A 176 -19.12 0.71 14.91
CA VAL A 176 -18.54 2.05 14.69
C VAL A 176 -18.21 2.18 13.21
N ARG A 177 -18.87 3.11 12.51
CA ARG A 177 -18.53 3.48 11.15
C ARG A 177 -17.71 4.76 11.17
N VAL A 178 -16.53 4.73 10.55
CA VAL A 178 -15.62 5.88 10.50
C VAL A 178 -15.31 6.18 9.04
N TRP A 179 -15.60 7.39 8.60
CA TRP A 179 -15.19 7.88 7.30
C TRP A 179 -13.97 8.76 7.48
N VAL A 180 -12.90 8.42 6.79
CA VAL A 180 -11.58 9.01 7.00
C VAL A 180 -10.99 9.38 5.65
N GLN A 181 -10.60 10.65 5.51
CA GLN A 181 -9.91 11.09 4.31
C GLN A 181 -8.51 10.47 4.19
N ALA A 182 -8.06 10.25 2.96
CA ALA A 182 -6.89 9.46 2.62
C ALA A 182 -5.57 10.03 3.15
N GLY A 183 -5.48 11.35 3.33
CA GLY A 183 -4.34 12.05 3.92
C GLY A 183 -4.25 11.93 5.45
N CYS A 184 -5.22 11.28 6.11
CA CYS A 184 -5.18 11.07 7.55
C CYS A 184 -4.00 10.15 7.90
N ALA A 185 -3.12 10.63 8.78
CA ALA A 185 -2.02 9.82 9.27
C ALA A 185 -2.54 8.61 10.05
N VAL A 186 -2.05 7.41 9.73
CA VAL A 186 -2.41 6.17 10.44
C VAL A 186 -2.21 6.32 11.95
N SER A 187 -1.12 6.98 12.36
CA SER A 187 -0.86 7.27 13.78
C SER A 187 -1.91 8.19 14.44
N ARG A 188 -2.50 9.14 13.70
CA ARG A 188 -3.59 10.01 14.20
C ARG A 188 -4.85 9.17 14.39
N LEU A 189 -5.19 8.34 13.41
CA LEU A 189 -6.35 7.45 13.48
C LEU A 189 -6.24 6.44 14.65
N LEU A 190 -5.06 5.85 14.87
CA LEU A 190 -4.82 4.94 15.99
C LEU A 190 -4.96 5.62 17.37
N ARG A 191 -4.46 6.86 17.51
CA ARG A 191 -4.66 7.63 18.75
C ARG A 191 -6.13 7.89 19.01
N GLU A 192 -6.88 8.20 17.96
CA GLU A 192 -8.31 8.45 18.07
C GLU A 192 -9.09 7.18 18.42
N ALA A 193 -8.74 6.06 17.80
CA ALA A 193 -9.29 4.75 18.11
C ALA A 193 -9.09 4.39 19.59
N VAL A 194 -7.88 4.60 20.14
CA VAL A 194 -7.64 4.42 21.57
C VAL A 194 -8.51 5.36 22.40
N ARG A 195 -8.58 6.65 22.05
CA ARG A 195 -9.34 7.66 22.81
C ARG A 195 -10.83 7.33 22.90
N ARG A 196 -11.41 6.84 21.80
CA ARG A 196 -12.85 6.53 21.70
C ARG A 196 -13.20 5.07 21.95
N GLY A 197 -12.21 4.20 22.16
CA GLY A 197 -12.45 2.77 22.32
C GLY A 197 -12.89 2.09 21.03
N TRP A 198 -12.37 2.51 19.87
CA TRP A 198 -12.62 1.82 18.60
C TRP A 198 -11.62 0.68 18.41
N ASP A 199 -12.11 -0.54 18.37
CA ASP A 199 -11.34 -1.74 18.08
C ASP A 199 -11.34 -2.06 16.58
N GLY A 200 -10.33 -2.81 16.14
CA GLY A 200 -10.17 -3.29 14.76
C GLY A 200 -9.00 -2.66 14.00
N LEU A 201 -8.33 -1.64 14.56
CA LEU A 201 -7.21 -0.94 13.89
C LEU A 201 -5.82 -1.34 14.40
N CYS A 202 -5.73 -2.07 15.52
CA CYS A 202 -4.45 -2.35 16.19
C CYS A 202 -3.40 -3.06 15.31
N PHE A 203 -3.79 -3.75 14.25
CA PHE A 203 -2.86 -4.36 13.28
C PHE A 203 -2.01 -3.33 12.53
N LEU A 204 -2.46 -2.07 12.45
CA LEU A 204 -1.74 -0.95 11.85
C LEU A 204 -0.67 -0.34 12.77
N ALA A 205 -0.54 -0.82 14.02
CA ALA A 205 0.48 -0.38 14.95
C ALA A 205 1.85 -0.33 14.26
N GLY A 206 2.51 0.83 14.30
CA GLY A 206 3.87 0.98 13.79
C GLY A 206 3.99 1.01 12.27
N ILE A 207 2.89 0.95 11.53
CA ILE A 207 2.88 1.17 10.08
C ILE A 207 2.94 2.68 9.83
N PRO A 208 4.03 3.21 9.23
CA PRO A 208 4.09 4.61 8.84
C PRO A 208 3.25 4.84 7.59
N GLY A 209 2.56 5.97 7.50
CA GLY A 209 1.81 6.32 6.30
C GLY A 209 0.59 7.19 6.54
N HIS A 210 -0.07 7.51 5.43
CA HIS A 210 -1.43 8.01 5.42
C HIS A 210 -2.38 6.87 5.02
N LEU A 211 -3.66 7.00 5.39
CA LEU A 211 -4.65 5.95 5.23
C LEU A 211 -4.84 5.51 3.76
N GLY A 212 -4.81 6.44 2.81
CA GLY A 212 -4.94 6.11 1.38
C GLY A 212 -3.87 5.15 0.90
N GLY A 213 -2.60 5.39 1.28
CA GLY A 213 -1.50 4.47 0.99
C GLY A 213 -1.64 3.13 1.72
N ALA A 214 -2.14 3.14 2.95
CA ALA A 214 -2.40 1.91 3.70
C ALA A 214 -3.47 1.05 3.00
N VAL A 215 -4.54 1.64 2.49
CA VAL A 215 -5.59 0.93 1.74
C VAL A 215 -5.07 0.44 0.39
N ALA A 216 -4.41 1.29 -0.39
CA ALA A 216 -3.89 0.93 -1.72
C ALA A 216 -2.92 -0.27 -1.66
N MET A 217 -2.16 -0.39 -0.56
CA MET A 217 -1.22 -1.48 -0.31
C MET A 217 -1.84 -2.64 0.47
N ASN A 218 -3.15 -2.67 0.74
CA ASN A 218 -3.79 -3.59 1.67
C ASN A 218 -2.93 -3.84 2.93
N ALA A 219 -2.50 -2.75 3.56
CA ALA A 219 -1.52 -2.78 4.62
C ALA A 219 -2.01 -3.67 5.76
N GLY A 220 -1.14 -4.56 6.24
CA GLY A 220 -1.54 -5.57 7.20
C GLY A 220 -0.39 -6.34 7.81
N THR A 221 -0.73 -7.15 8.80
CA THR A 221 0.13 -8.08 9.50
C THR A 221 -0.55 -9.44 9.60
N SER A 222 0.07 -10.40 10.28
CA SER A 222 -0.59 -11.64 10.68
C SER A 222 -1.84 -11.44 11.56
N GLN A 223 -2.05 -10.23 12.09
CA GLN A 223 -3.17 -9.89 12.99
C GLN A 223 -4.36 -9.26 12.24
N GLY A 224 -4.23 -9.01 10.93
CA GLY A 224 -5.27 -8.37 10.12
C GLY A 224 -4.70 -7.44 9.06
N ALA A 225 -5.55 -7.04 8.12
CA ALA A 225 -5.24 -6.14 7.01
C ALA A 225 -6.42 -5.20 6.72
N MET A 226 -6.17 -4.14 5.94
CA MET A 226 -7.20 -3.15 5.60
C MET A 226 -8.47 -3.76 5.01
N GLU A 227 -8.34 -4.78 4.17
CA GLU A 227 -9.47 -5.46 3.54
C GLU A 227 -10.53 -6.02 4.51
N GLY A 228 -10.13 -6.28 5.76
CA GLY A 228 -11.01 -6.82 6.80
C GLY A 228 -11.89 -5.76 7.47
N ILE A 229 -11.58 -4.48 7.28
CA ILE A 229 -12.29 -3.37 7.92
C ILE A 229 -12.80 -2.31 6.94
N VAL A 230 -12.37 -2.31 5.68
CA VAL A 230 -12.88 -1.38 4.66
C VAL A 230 -14.32 -1.77 4.30
N GLU A 231 -15.25 -0.83 4.41
CA GLU A 231 -16.65 -0.98 4.02
C GLU A 231 -16.94 -0.34 2.65
N ALA A 232 -16.30 0.80 2.38
CA ALA A 232 -16.39 1.50 1.09
C ALA A 232 -15.16 2.38 0.86
N LEU A 233 -14.90 2.70 -0.41
CA LEU A 233 -13.86 3.63 -0.83
C LEU A 233 -14.43 4.66 -1.79
N GLN A 234 -13.90 5.88 -1.71
CA GLN A 234 -14.07 6.90 -2.72
C GLN A 234 -12.71 7.25 -3.32
N TRP A 235 -12.65 7.39 -4.64
CA TRP A 235 -11.47 7.88 -5.34
C TRP A 235 -11.85 8.82 -6.47
N VAL A 236 -10.96 9.75 -6.80
CA VAL A 236 -11.01 10.45 -8.07
C VAL A 236 -10.32 9.61 -9.13
N ASP A 237 -11.04 9.25 -10.18
CA ASP A 237 -10.54 8.46 -11.30
C ASP A 237 -9.60 9.28 -12.23
N PRO A 238 -8.91 8.65 -13.20
CA PRO A 238 -7.97 9.34 -14.07
C PRO A 238 -8.61 10.33 -15.06
N LEU A 239 -9.95 10.39 -15.13
CA LEU A 239 -10.70 11.36 -15.90
C LEU A 239 -11.17 12.55 -15.03
N GLY A 240 -10.92 12.50 -13.72
CA GLY A 240 -11.33 13.51 -12.75
C GLY A 240 -12.71 13.28 -12.15
N GLY A 241 -13.33 12.11 -12.36
CA GLY A 241 -14.63 11.74 -11.79
C GLY A 241 -14.51 11.15 -10.39
N LEU A 242 -15.43 11.49 -9.48
CA LEU A 242 -15.50 10.86 -8.16
C LEU A 242 -16.27 9.54 -8.26
N VAL A 243 -15.63 8.44 -7.90
CA VAL A 243 -16.21 7.09 -7.91
C VAL A 243 -16.32 6.59 -6.48
N THR A 244 -17.45 5.97 -6.14
CA THR A 244 -17.65 5.28 -4.87
C THR A 244 -17.82 3.78 -5.11
N CYS A 245 -17.01 2.97 -4.44
CA CYS A 245 -17.06 1.51 -4.52
C CYS A 245 -17.29 0.89 -3.14
N GLN A 246 -18.25 -0.03 -3.07
CA GLN A 246 -18.55 -0.79 -1.85
C GLN A 246 -17.58 -1.97 -1.69
N ARG A 247 -17.41 -2.48 -0.47
CA ARG A 247 -16.46 -3.57 -0.16
C ARG A 247 -16.58 -4.79 -1.08
N ARG A 248 -17.80 -5.15 -1.47
CA ARG A 248 -18.07 -6.30 -2.36
C ARG A 248 -17.50 -6.13 -3.77
N ASP A 249 -17.30 -4.90 -4.21
CA ASP A 249 -16.82 -4.55 -5.54
C ASP A 249 -15.29 -4.35 -5.54
N LEU A 250 -14.67 -4.23 -4.35
CA LEU A 250 -13.23 -4.05 -4.19
C LEU A 250 -12.48 -5.37 -4.25
N LEU A 251 -11.51 -5.44 -5.16
CA LEU A 251 -10.61 -6.59 -5.32
C LEU A 251 -9.30 -6.34 -4.56
N PHE A 252 -9.28 -6.76 -3.30
CA PHE A 252 -8.05 -6.82 -2.49
C PHE A 252 -7.25 -8.08 -2.81
N GLY A 253 -5.93 -7.94 -2.77
CA GLY A 253 -4.97 -9.03 -2.84
C GLY A 253 -3.88 -8.88 -1.79
N TYR A 254 -2.93 -9.82 -1.79
CA TYR A 254 -1.77 -9.71 -0.92
C TYR A 254 -0.95 -8.47 -1.31
N ARG A 255 -0.91 -7.49 -0.39
CA ARG A 255 -0.23 -6.20 -0.57
C ARG A 255 -0.73 -5.38 -1.75
N SER A 256 -2.01 -5.51 -2.11
CA SER A 256 -2.59 -4.79 -3.24
C SER A 256 -4.09 -4.55 -3.10
N LEU A 257 -4.54 -3.48 -3.74
CA LEU A 257 -5.93 -3.23 -4.08
C LEU A 257 -5.97 -2.89 -5.57
N GLN A 258 -6.89 -3.47 -6.33
CA GLN A 258 -7.05 -3.16 -7.75
C GLN A 258 -8.05 -2.00 -7.93
N PHE A 259 -7.60 -0.94 -8.60
CA PHE A 259 -8.39 0.22 -8.98
C PHE A 259 -7.66 0.96 -10.13
N PRO A 260 -8.32 1.83 -10.91
CA PRO A 260 -7.73 2.41 -12.12
C PRO A 260 -6.44 3.15 -11.85
N GLU A 261 -5.40 2.85 -12.62
CA GLU A 261 -4.09 3.49 -12.50
C GLU A 261 -4.19 5.00 -12.73
N GLY A 262 -3.53 5.80 -11.89
CA GLY A 262 -3.66 7.27 -11.89
C GLY A 262 -4.79 7.79 -11.00
N SER A 263 -5.66 6.92 -10.46
CA SER A 263 -6.67 7.37 -9.50
C SER A 263 -6.07 7.76 -8.15
N VAL A 264 -6.77 8.62 -7.41
CA VAL A 264 -6.39 9.08 -6.07
C VAL A 264 -7.49 8.69 -5.09
N ILE A 265 -7.15 7.87 -4.09
CA ILE A 265 -8.09 7.56 -3.00
C ILE A 265 -8.31 8.84 -2.18
N GLU A 266 -9.58 9.17 -1.95
CA GLU A 266 -10.01 10.39 -1.26
C GLU A 266 -10.52 10.11 0.15
N GLU A 267 -11.43 9.14 0.27
CA GLU A 267 -12.09 8.79 1.52
C GLU A 267 -12.21 7.27 1.66
N VAL A 268 -12.04 6.79 2.88
CA VAL A 268 -12.19 5.40 3.26
C VAL A 268 -13.27 5.31 4.32
N THR A 269 -14.28 4.47 4.08
CA THR A 269 -15.25 4.09 5.11
C THR A 269 -14.77 2.82 5.79
N LEU A 270 -14.58 2.89 7.10
CA LEU A 270 -14.11 1.80 7.94
C LEU A 270 -15.26 1.31 8.83
N ARG A 271 -15.40 -0.01 8.89
CA ARG A 271 -16.26 -0.75 9.81
C ARG A 271 -15.41 -1.25 10.98
N LEU A 272 -15.63 -0.67 12.15
CA LEU A 272 -14.93 -0.96 13.40
C LEU A 272 -15.91 -1.43 14.47
N ARG A 273 -15.39 -1.88 15.62
CA ARG A 273 -16.19 -2.30 16.76
C ARG A 273 -16.01 -1.35 17.94
N PRO A 274 -17.05 -1.07 18.74
CA PRO A 274 -16.85 -0.43 20.02
C PRO A 274 -16.12 -1.39 20.97
N GLY A 275 -15.37 -0.82 21.90
CA GLY A 275 -14.63 -1.52 22.92
C GLY A 275 -14.19 -0.55 24.02
N HIS A 276 -13.47 -1.05 25.02
CA HIS A 276 -12.97 -0.20 26.10
C HIS A 276 -11.64 0.46 25.72
N SER A 277 -11.53 1.77 25.97
CA SER A 277 -10.30 2.54 25.68
C SER A 277 -9.04 1.91 26.28
N THR A 278 -9.16 1.31 27.47
CA THR A 278 -8.08 0.59 28.16
C THR A 278 -7.62 -0.64 27.37
N GLU A 279 -8.55 -1.50 26.95
CA GLU A 279 -8.27 -2.70 26.17
C GLU A 279 -7.65 -2.37 24.80
N VAL A 280 -8.22 -1.39 24.08
CA VAL A 280 -7.68 -0.94 22.79
C VAL A 280 -6.26 -0.39 22.96
N ARG A 281 -6.00 0.35 24.05
CA ARG A 281 -4.66 0.87 24.37
C ARG A 281 -3.66 -0.25 24.63
N GLU A 282 -4.05 -1.26 25.40
CA GLU A 282 -3.20 -2.40 25.73
C GLU A 282 -2.90 -3.25 24.49
N ALA A 283 -3.91 -3.53 23.67
CA ALA A 283 -3.75 -4.21 22.40
C ALA A 283 -2.78 -3.45 21.48
N LEU A 284 -2.97 -2.13 21.33
CA LEU A 284 -2.08 -1.29 20.52
C LEU A 284 -0.64 -1.30 21.05
N ARG A 285 -0.46 -1.16 22.37
CA ARG A 285 0.86 -1.20 23.03
C ARG A 285 1.55 -2.55 22.80
N ALA A 286 0.83 -3.65 22.95
CA ALA A 286 1.37 -4.99 22.74
C ALA A 286 1.83 -5.19 21.28
N GLN A 287 1.05 -4.73 20.29
CA GLN A 287 1.45 -4.79 18.88
C GLN A 287 2.68 -3.90 18.60
N MET A 288 2.71 -2.68 19.15
CA MET A 288 3.85 -1.78 19.02
C MET A 288 5.13 -2.38 19.61
N LEU A 289 5.05 -3.00 20.79
CA LEU A 289 6.20 -3.61 21.46
C LEU A 289 6.75 -4.79 20.64
N ARG A 290 5.87 -5.68 20.17
CA ARG A 290 6.25 -6.79 19.29
C ARG A 290 7.00 -6.30 18.05
N ARG A 291 6.47 -5.27 17.37
CA ARG A 291 7.13 -4.71 16.18
C ARG A 291 8.44 -4.01 16.49
N ARG A 292 8.54 -3.25 17.59
CA ARG A 292 9.82 -2.63 18.00
C ARG A 292 10.91 -3.66 18.25
N ALA A 293 10.56 -4.81 18.82
CA ALA A 293 11.49 -5.91 19.04
C ALA A 293 11.93 -6.55 17.71
N ALA A 294 10.99 -6.79 16.80
CA ALA A 294 11.25 -7.50 15.54
C ALA A 294 11.79 -6.62 14.40
N GLN A 295 11.58 -5.30 14.42
CA GLN A 295 11.83 -4.41 13.28
C GLN A 295 12.63 -3.17 13.68
N PRO A 296 13.44 -2.59 12.77
CA PRO A 296 14.17 -1.35 12.98
C PRO A 296 13.26 -0.12 12.86
N LEU A 297 12.21 -0.03 13.68
CA LEU A 297 11.24 1.06 13.60
C LEU A 297 11.90 2.43 13.81
N GLY A 298 11.57 3.38 12.94
CA GLY A 298 12.12 4.73 12.97
C GLY A 298 13.43 4.91 12.21
N ALA A 299 14.13 3.82 11.86
CA ALA A 299 15.26 3.90 10.96
C ALA A 299 14.81 4.26 9.53
N PRO A 300 15.57 5.10 8.79
CA PRO A 300 15.24 5.45 7.40
C PRO A 300 15.16 4.21 6.51
N SER A 301 13.95 3.84 6.09
CA SER A 301 13.63 2.67 5.26
C SER A 301 12.22 2.80 4.65
N ALA A 302 11.87 1.93 3.69
CA ALA A 302 10.52 1.81 3.14
C ALA A 302 9.72 0.61 3.69
N GLY A 303 10.14 0.05 4.82
CA GLY A 303 9.54 -1.19 5.36
C GLY A 303 10.19 -2.45 4.78
N SER A 304 9.39 -3.51 4.67
CA SER A 304 9.83 -4.75 4.00
C SER A 304 10.12 -4.45 2.54
N ILE A 305 11.31 -4.83 2.07
CA ILE A 305 11.76 -4.51 0.72
C ILE A 305 11.23 -5.51 -0.32
N PHE A 306 11.08 -6.79 0.06
CA PHE A 306 10.49 -7.84 -0.76
C PHE A 306 9.20 -8.40 -0.18
N ARG A 307 8.33 -8.88 -1.07
CA ARG A 307 7.13 -9.65 -0.73
C ARG A 307 7.53 -11.00 -0.15
N ASN A 308 6.68 -11.55 0.72
CA ASN A 308 6.89 -12.92 1.18
C ASN A 308 6.54 -13.91 0.06
N PRO A 309 7.43 -14.85 -0.29
CA PRO A 309 7.11 -15.93 -1.21
C PRO A 309 6.10 -16.90 -0.57
N PRO A 310 5.35 -17.68 -1.37
CA PRO A 310 4.39 -18.64 -0.84
C PRO A 310 5.02 -19.60 0.19
N GLY A 311 4.39 -19.73 1.35
CA GLY A 311 4.78 -20.68 2.41
C GLY A 311 5.94 -20.25 3.32
N ASP A 312 6.61 -19.12 3.07
CA ASP A 312 7.75 -18.66 3.88
C ASP A 312 7.83 -17.11 3.94
N PHE A 313 8.84 -16.56 4.60
CA PHE A 313 9.10 -15.13 4.72
C PHE A 313 10.38 -14.77 3.98
N ALA A 314 10.36 -13.70 3.18
CA ALA A 314 11.54 -13.25 2.44
C ALA A 314 12.74 -13.01 3.37
N GLY A 315 12.49 -12.47 4.57
CA GLY A 315 13.53 -12.27 5.58
C GLY A 315 14.29 -13.54 5.97
N ARG A 316 13.64 -14.72 6.01
CA ARG A 316 14.33 -15.98 6.35
C ARG A 316 15.27 -16.43 5.23
N PHE A 317 14.89 -16.24 3.98
CA PHE A 317 15.77 -16.54 2.85
C PHE A 317 16.99 -15.62 2.82
N ILE A 318 16.79 -14.31 3.04
CA ILE A 318 17.88 -13.33 3.08
C ILE A 318 18.84 -13.62 4.25
N GLU A 319 18.29 -14.00 5.41
CA GLU A 319 19.09 -14.37 6.58
C GLU A 319 19.88 -15.67 6.37
N ARG A 320 19.27 -16.71 5.80
CA ARG A 320 19.95 -17.97 5.46
C ARG A 320 21.05 -17.78 4.43
N ALA A 321 20.88 -16.84 3.49
CA ALA A 321 21.92 -16.43 2.56
C ALA A 321 23.06 -15.61 3.20
N GLY A 322 23.00 -15.34 4.52
CA GLY A 322 24.05 -14.67 5.29
C GLY A 322 24.15 -13.16 5.05
N LEU A 323 23.06 -12.50 4.63
CA LEU A 323 23.12 -11.13 4.10
C LEU A 323 22.82 -10.03 5.14
N LYS A 324 22.50 -10.36 6.39
CA LYS A 324 22.31 -9.37 7.45
C LYS A 324 23.59 -8.56 7.66
N GLY A 325 23.46 -7.24 7.79
CA GLY A 325 24.60 -6.32 7.95
C GLY A 325 25.36 -6.02 6.66
N LEU A 326 25.05 -6.68 5.53
CA LEU A 326 25.68 -6.38 4.25
C LEU A 326 25.43 -4.92 3.86
N THR A 327 26.49 -4.22 3.48
CA THR A 327 26.44 -2.82 3.04
C THR A 327 26.72 -2.69 1.55
N TRP A 328 26.08 -1.71 0.92
CA TRP A 328 26.33 -1.31 -0.46
C TRP A 328 26.19 0.20 -0.56
N GLY A 329 27.28 0.93 -0.83
CA GLY A 329 27.29 2.39 -0.69
C GLY A 329 26.78 2.84 0.68
N GLY A 330 25.78 3.73 0.72
CA GLY A 330 25.13 4.15 1.97
C GLY A 330 23.99 3.24 2.47
N ALA A 331 23.63 2.19 1.73
CA ALA A 331 22.56 1.26 2.08
C ALA A 331 23.07 0.05 2.89
N MET A 332 22.21 -0.55 3.73
CA MET A 332 22.57 -1.72 4.53
C MET A 332 21.37 -2.63 4.80
N VAL A 333 21.58 -3.95 4.73
CA VAL A 333 20.59 -4.93 5.21
C VAL A 333 20.54 -4.87 6.74
N SER A 334 19.36 -4.62 7.30
CA SER A 334 19.18 -4.53 8.75
C SER A 334 19.56 -5.83 9.46
N GLU A 335 20.40 -5.72 10.49
CA GLU A 335 20.74 -6.85 11.37
C GLU A 335 19.52 -7.35 12.16
N ARG A 336 18.61 -6.44 12.51
CA ARG A 336 17.39 -6.77 13.27
C ARG A 336 16.36 -7.51 12.41
N HIS A 337 16.20 -7.12 11.14
CA HIS A 337 15.20 -7.72 10.25
C HIS A 337 15.72 -7.77 8.82
N ALA A 338 16.11 -8.96 8.33
CA ALA A 338 16.81 -9.12 7.06
C ALA A 338 16.04 -8.60 5.83
N ASN A 339 14.70 -8.58 5.87
CA ASN A 339 13.89 -8.01 4.78
C ASN A 339 13.80 -6.47 4.79
N PHE A 340 14.60 -5.77 5.60
CA PHE A 340 14.62 -4.30 5.64
C PHE A 340 15.99 -3.82 5.16
N ILE A 341 15.99 -2.88 4.22
CA ILE A 341 17.18 -2.11 3.86
C ILE A 341 17.09 -0.75 4.54
N LEU A 342 18.19 -0.36 5.19
CA LEU A 342 18.33 0.88 5.92
C LEU A 342 19.20 1.85 5.13
N ASN A 343 18.81 3.12 5.12
CA ASN A 343 19.69 4.22 4.73
C ASN A 343 20.51 4.67 5.94
N ARG A 344 21.84 4.58 5.84
CA ARG A 344 22.78 4.94 6.91
C ARG A 344 23.05 6.44 7.05
N GLY A 345 22.40 7.27 6.23
CA GLY A 345 22.42 8.73 6.29
C GLY A 345 22.69 9.40 4.94
N TRP A 346 23.40 8.72 4.04
CA TRP A 346 23.83 9.23 2.74
C TRP A 346 23.57 8.25 1.59
N ALA A 347 22.73 7.23 1.79
CA ALA A 347 22.39 6.29 0.74
C ALA A 347 21.75 7.02 -0.45
N LYS A 348 22.15 6.63 -1.65
CA LYS A 348 21.44 6.96 -2.89
C LYS A 348 20.37 5.90 -3.19
N ALA A 349 19.44 6.21 -4.09
CA ALA A 349 18.48 5.22 -4.55
C ALA A 349 19.19 4.08 -5.32
N SER A 350 20.19 4.43 -6.13
CA SER A 350 21.09 3.49 -6.81
C SER A 350 21.79 2.51 -5.86
N ASP A 351 22.24 2.95 -4.67
CA ASP A 351 22.82 2.06 -3.65
C ASP A 351 21.82 1.00 -3.19
N VAL A 352 20.57 1.42 -2.94
CA VAL A 352 19.50 0.52 -2.49
C VAL A 352 19.14 -0.48 -3.58
N LEU A 353 19.03 -0.03 -4.83
CA LEU A 353 18.71 -0.88 -5.97
C LEU A 353 19.80 -1.93 -6.22
N GLY A 354 21.08 -1.52 -6.21
CA GLY A 354 22.20 -2.46 -6.35
C GLY A 354 22.21 -3.50 -5.22
N LEU A 355 21.92 -3.09 -3.99
CA LEU A 355 21.79 -4.02 -2.87
C LEU A 355 20.59 -4.97 -3.04
N MET A 356 19.45 -4.50 -3.54
CA MET A 356 18.29 -5.34 -3.82
C MET A 356 18.60 -6.41 -4.87
N GLU A 357 19.23 -6.03 -5.98
CA GLU A 357 19.64 -6.95 -7.04
C GLU A 357 20.61 -8.01 -6.51
N HIS A 358 21.59 -7.59 -5.70
CA HIS A 358 22.52 -8.51 -5.07
C HIS A 358 21.81 -9.49 -4.13
N ILE A 359 20.86 -9.02 -3.32
CA ILE A 359 20.06 -9.90 -2.44
C ILE A 359 19.27 -10.93 -3.25
N GLN A 360 18.57 -10.49 -4.31
CA GLN A 360 17.80 -11.39 -5.17
C GLN A 360 18.69 -12.47 -5.80
N MET A 361 19.85 -12.09 -6.33
CA MET A 361 20.83 -13.01 -6.90
C MET A 361 21.30 -14.04 -5.85
N ARG A 362 21.70 -13.60 -4.67
CA ARG A 362 22.23 -14.48 -3.61
C ARG A 362 21.17 -15.43 -3.05
N VAL A 363 19.93 -14.95 -2.89
CA VAL A 363 18.81 -15.80 -2.46
C VAL A 363 18.46 -16.83 -3.53
N ALA A 364 18.41 -16.43 -4.80
CA ALA A 364 18.17 -17.37 -5.90
C ALA A 364 19.26 -18.44 -6.00
N GLN A 365 20.54 -18.08 -5.85
CA GLN A 365 21.65 -19.04 -5.83
C GLN A 365 21.59 -19.99 -4.63
N HIS A 366 21.20 -19.49 -3.45
CA HIS A 366 21.21 -20.28 -2.22
C HIS A 366 19.99 -21.21 -2.09
N SER A 367 18.81 -20.79 -2.56
CA SER A 367 17.56 -21.55 -2.32
C SER A 367 16.67 -21.74 -3.56
N GLY A 368 17.06 -21.24 -4.73
CA GLY A 368 16.24 -21.30 -5.95
C GLY A 368 14.99 -20.40 -5.93
N VAL A 369 14.84 -19.55 -4.90
CA VAL A 369 13.67 -18.67 -4.74
C VAL A 369 13.97 -17.31 -5.35
N HIS A 370 13.06 -16.81 -6.18
CA HIS A 370 13.10 -15.45 -6.71
C HIS A 370 12.26 -14.53 -5.85
N LEU A 371 12.88 -13.53 -5.22
CA LEU A 371 12.18 -12.54 -4.40
C LEU A 371 11.63 -11.42 -5.28
N GLU A 372 10.36 -11.07 -5.08
CA GLU A 372 9.69 -9.95 -5.76
C GLU A 372 9.72 -8.69 -4.88
N PRO A 373 10.05 -7.50 -5.43
CA PRO A 373 9.99 -6.25 -4.69
C PRO A 373 8.57 -5.93 -4.16
N GLU A 374 8.47 -5.51 -2.90
CA GLU A 374 7.25 -4.92 -2.31
C GLU A 374 7.29 -3.38 -2.36
N VAL A 375 8.50 -2.81 -2.27
CA VAL A 375 8.72 -1.38 -2.41
C VAL A 375 8.37 -0.92 -3.83
N ARG A 376 7.72 0.24 -3.95
CA ARG A 376 7.46 0.84 -5.27
C ARG A 376 8.64 1.70 -5.68
N VAL A 377 9.37 1.25 -6.68
CA VAL A 377 10.43 2.01 -7.34
C VAL A 377 9.79 2.96 -8.35
N VAL A 378 10.12 4.25 -8.28
CA VAL A 378 9.53 5.29 -9.14
C VAL A 378 10.57 6.35 -9.52
N GLY A 379 10.28 7.11 -10.56
CA GLY A 379 11.17 8.16 -11.05
C GLY A 379 12.17 7.68 -12.09
N GLU A 380 13.08 8.57 -12.46
CA GLU A 380 14.06 8.37 -13.54
C GLU A 380 15.45 8.03 -12.99
N ASP A 381 16.22 7.29 -13.78
CA ASP A 381 17.65 7.14 -13.53
C ASP A 381 18.35 8.51 -13.57
N GLY A 382 19.37 8.69 -12.74
CA GLY A 382 20.01 9.99 -12.49
C GLY A 382 21.52 9.93 -12.46
#